data_AF-A0A4U8XNZ1-F1
#
_entry.id   AF-A0A4U8XNZ1-F1
#
_cell.length_a   1.000
_cell.length_b   1.000
_cell.length_c   1.000
_cell.angle_alpha   90.00
_cell.angle_beta   90.00
_cell.angle_gamma   90.00
#
_symmetry.space_group_name_H-M   'P 1'
#
loop_
_entity.id
_entity.type
_entity.pdbx_description
1 polymer ?
#
loop_
_entity_poly.entity_id
_entity_poly.type
_entity_poly.pdbx_seq_one_letter_code
_entity_poly.pdbx_strand_id
1 'polypeptide(L)' 'MIATVTKNDLVALGFSEGTSKRIIRQGKELLITRGFTVYQNKRIGTIPATIVSELLVFDVQNSTLKE' A
#
# COMPACT_ATOMS: atom_id res chain seq x y z
N MET A 1 -11.27 14.44 -2.51
CA MET A 1 -11.77 13.06 -2.67
C MET A 1 -10.77 12.10 -2.05
N ILE A 2 -11.21 11.13 -1.25
CA ILE A 2 -10.32 10.07 -0.74
C ILE A 2 -10.29 8.98 -1.81
N ALA A 3 -9.25 8.97 -2.64
CA ALA A 3 -9.05 7.88 -3.59
C ALA A 3 -8.63 6.62 -2.83
N THR A 4 -9.32 5.51 -3.05
CA THR A 4 -8.92 4.21 -2.52
C THR A 4 -8.37 3.37 -3.66
N VAL A 5 -7.33 2.61 -3.36
CA VAL A 5 -6.53 1.85 -4.32
C VAL A 5 -6.66 0.38 -3.97
N THR A 6 -6.95 -0.44 -4.98
CA THR A 6 -6.98 -1.91 -4.86
C THR A 6 -5.73 -2.51 -5.51
N LYS A 7 -5.50 -3.81 -5.28
CA LYS A 7 -4.48 -4.56 -6.02
C LYS A 7 -4.58 -4.32 -7.53
N ASN A 8 -5.81 -4.31 -8.06
CA ASN A 8 -6.04 -4.18 -9.50
C ASN A 8 -5.63 -2.79 -10.03
N ASP A 9 -5.84 -1.76 -9.21
CA ASP A 9 -5.48 -0.38 -9.53
C ASP A 9 -3.95 -0.21 -9.59
N LEU A 10 -3.22 -0.82 -8.66
CA LEU A 10 -1.74 -0.89 -8.69
C LEU A 10 -1.23 -1.65 -9.93
N VAL A 11 -1.87 -2.76 -10.28
CA VAL A 11 -1.51 -3.51 -11.50
C VAL A 11 -1.79 -2.68 -12.76
N ALA A 12 -2.90 -1.95 -12.79
CA ALA A 12 -3.23 -1.04 -13.89
C ALA A 12 -2.25 0.15 -14.00
N LEU A 13 -1.68 0.59 -12.88
CA LEU A 13 -0.60 1.59 -12.84
C LEU A 13 0.76 1.05 -13.35
N GLY A 14 0.88 -0.26 -13.62
CA GLY A 14 2.11 -0.89 -14.12
C GLY A 14 2.95 -1.57 -13.05
N PHE A 15 2.46 -1.66 -11.80
CA PHE A 15 3.17 -2.44 -10.77
C PHE A 15 2.99 -3.94 -11.02
N SER A 16 4.07 -4.70 -10.81
CA SER A 16 4.02 -6.15 -10.85
C SER A 16 3.07 -6.71 -9.78
N GLU A 17 2.45 -7.87 -10.01
CA GLU A 17 1.49 -8.45 -9.06
C GLU A 17 2.10 -8.71 -7.67
N GLY A 18 3.38 -9.09 -7.63
CA GLY A 18 4.12 -9.29 -6.39
C GLY A 18 4.28 -7.99 -5.60
N THR A 19 4.72 -6.93 -6.26
CA THR A 19 4.85 -5.59 -5.68
C THR A 19 3.51 -5.06 -5.21
N SER A 20 2.47 -5.19 -6.04
CA SER A 20 1.10 -4.77 -5.71
C SER A 20 0.59 -5.46 -4.44
N LYS A 21 0.75 -6.80 -4.32
CA LYS A 21 0.39 -7.53 -3.09
C LYS A 21 1.16 -7.03 -1.87
N ARG A 22 2.46 -6.73 -2.05
CA ARG A 22 3.33 -6.27 -0.96
C ARG A 22 2.92 -4.89 -0.47
N ILE A 23 2.64 -3.96 -1.38
CA ILE A 23 2.12 -2.61 -1.07
C ILE A 23 0.78 -2.69 -0.33
N ILE A 24 -0.18 -3.49 -0.81
CA ILE A 24 -1.47 -3.67 -0.13
C ILE A 24 -1.27 -4.20 1.29
N ARG A 25 -0.36 -5.17 1.47
CA ARG A 25 -0.08 -5.76 2.79
C ARG A 25 0.54 -4.76 3.75
N GLN A 26 1.59 -4.07 3.31
CA GLN A 26 2.24 -3.03 4.12
C GLN A 26 1.28 -1.88 4.44
N GLY A 27 0.43 -1.49 3.48
CA GLY A 27 -0.53 -0.40 3.69
C GLY A 27 -1.59 -0.76 4.73
N LYS A 28 -2.05 -2.02 4.72
CA LYS A 28 -2.93 -2.53 5.76
C LYS A 28 -2.26 -2.52 7.14
N GLU A 29 -1.02 -2.97 7.23
CA GLU A 29 -0.28 -2.97 8.50
C GLU A 29 -0.13 -1.55 9.05
N LEU A 30 0.24 -0.58 8.19
CA LEU A 30 0.39 0.82 8.55
C LEU A 30 -0.94 1.43 9.06
N LEU A 31 -2.05 1.10 8.40
CA LEU A 31 -3.40 1.53 8.83
C LEU A 31 -3.78 0.93 10.20
N ILE A 32 -3.48 -0.35 10.41
CA ILE A 32 -3.74 -1.02 11.71
C ILE A 32 -2.90 -0.36 12.81
N THR A 33 -1.61 -0.09 12.55
CA THR A 33 -0.73 0.63 13.48
C THR A 33 -1.24 2.02 13.80
N ARG A 34 -1.85 2.72 12.82
CA ARG A 34 -2.48 4.04 13.04
C ARG A 34 -3.83 3.96 13.78
N GLY A 35 -4.31 2.77 14.15
CA GLY A 35 -5.55 2.56 14.90
C GLY A 35 -6.75 2.17 14.04
N PHE A 36 -6.59 1.99 12.73
CA PHE A 36 -7.67 1.56 11.83
C PHE A 36 -7.76 0.02 11.77
N THR A 37 -8.31 -0.58 12.82
CA THR A 37 -8.50 -2.04 12.94
C THR A 37 -9.47 -2.62 11.91
N VAL A 38 -10.28 -1.79 11.24
CA VAL A 38 -11.17 -2.21 10.13
C VAL A 38 -10.42 -2.92 9.00
N TYR A 39 -9.15 -2.56 8.76
CA TYR A 39 -8.30 -3.17 7.75
C TYR A 39 -7.71 -4.51 8.17
N GLN A 40 -7.81 -4.88 9.45
CA GLN A 40 -7.42 -6.20 9.94
C GLN A 40 -8.30 -7.32 9.36
N ASN A 41 -9.53 -6.99 8.94
CA ASN A 41 -10.42 -7.96 8.31
C ASN A 41 -9.89 -8.40 6.93
N LYS A 42 -9.93 -9.72 6.68
CA LYS A 42 -9.41 -10.34 5.45
C LYS A 42 -10.23 -9.97 4.20
N ARG A 43 -11.48 -9.51 4.38
CA ARG A 43 -12.38 -9.05 3.32
C ARG A 43 -12.03 -7.66 2.78
N ILE A 44 -11.31 -6.84 3.54
CA ILE A 44 -10.90 -5.50 3.10
C ILE A 44 -9.56 -5.60 2.38
N GLY A 45 -9.63 -5.58 1.04
CA GLY A 45 -8.50 -5.64 0.11
C GLY A 45 -8.16 -4.30 -0.55
N THR A 46 -8.58 -3.21 0.08
CA THR A 46 -8.45 -1.83 -0.41
C THR A 46 -7.68 -1.01 0.61
N ILE A 47 -6.85 -0.08 0.16
CA ILE A 47 -6.14 0.88 1.03
C ILE A 47 -6.29 2.30 0.44
N PRO A 48 -6.19 3.37 1.25
CA PRO A 48 -6.21 4.74 0.73
C PRO A 48 -4.98 5.02 -0.14
N ALA A 49 -5.15 5.80 -1.21
CA ALA A 49 -4.06 6.26 -2.07
C ALA A 49 -2.99 7.03 -1.27
N THR A 50 -3.39 7.72 -0.20
CA THR A 50 -2.46 8.41 0.71
C THR A 50 -1.44 7.45 1.31
N ILE A 51 -1.87 6.25 1.73
CA ILE A 51 -0.99 5.24 2.32
C ILE A 51 -0.10 4.60 1.26
N VAL A 52 -0.64 4.40 0.05
CA VAL A 52 0.15 3.90 -1.10
C VAL A 52 1.27 4.88 -1.43
N SER A 53 0.97 6.17 -1.54
CA SER A 53 1.96 7.19 -1.85
C SER A 53 3.01 7.29 -0.75
N GLU A 54 2.59 7.20 0.51
CA GLU A 54 3.51 7.20 1.65
C GLU A 54 4.46 5.99 1.61
N LEU A 55 3.94 4.78 1.37
CA LEU A 55 4.77 3.57 1.20
C LEU A 55 5.73 3.64 0.02
N LEU A 56 5.29 4.18 -1.11
CA LEU A 56 6.14 4.35 -2.29
C LEU A 56 7.28 5.35 -2.02
N VAL A 57 7.01 6.43 -1.30
CA VAL A 57 8.04 7.38 -0.86
C VAL A 57 9.07 6.69 0.02
N PHE A 58 8.64 5.84 0.96
CA PHE A 58 9.57 5.08 1.82
C PHE A 58 10.41 4.05 1.04
N ASP A 59 9.82 3.35 0.07
CA ASP A 59 10.53 2.35 -0.74
C ASP A 59 11.60 2.98 -1.65
N VAL A 60 11.31 4.16 -2.21
CA VAL A 60 12.29 4.94 -2.99
C VAL A 60 13.50 5.33 -2.12
N GLN A 61 13.27 5.84 -0.90
CA GLN A 61 14.37 6.24 -0.01
C GLN A 61 15.23 5.04 0.43
N ASN A 62 14.62 3.88 0.65
CA ASN A 62 15.37 2.66 1.02
C ASN A 62 16.17 2.08 -0.15
N SER A 63 15.79 2.38 -1.39
CA SER A 63 16.51 1.93 -2.60
C SER A 63 17.77 2.77 -2.85
N THR A 64 17.81 4.03 -2.40
CA THR A 64 18.95 4.95 -2.58
C THR A 64 20.06 4.76 -1.52
N LEU A 65 19.84 3.92 -0.50
CA LEU A 65 20.82 3.68 0.58
C LEU A 65 21.62 2.37 0.43
N LYS A 66 21.65 1.80 -0.78
CA LYS A 66 22.59 0.73 -1.15
C LYS A 66 23.65 1.30 -2.09
N GLU A 67 24.60 2.03 -1.53
CA GLU A 67 25.90 2.28 -2.15
C GLU A 67 27.00 1.66 -1.28
#